data_AF-A0A9Q4BAI6-F1
#
_entry.id   AF-A0A9Q4BAI6-F1
#
_cell.length_a   1.000
_cell.length_b   1.000
_cell.length_c   1.000
_cell.angle_alpha   90.00
_cell.angle_beta   90.00
_cell.angle_gamma   90.00
#
_symmetry.space_group_name_H-M   'P 1'
#
loop_
_entity.id
_entity.type
_entity.pdbx_description
1 polymer ?
#
loop_
_entity_poly.entity_id
_entity_poly.type
_entity_poly.pdbx_seq_one_letter_code
_entity_poly.pdbx_strand_id
1 'polypeptide(L)' 'MTTLFSAEFFDANKGTAYHKALAQFEKPLLKEVLIRCHGNQTKAAEILGLNRGTLRKKLIQHGLHN' A
#
# COMPACT_ATOMS: atom_id res chain seq x y z
N MET A 1 7.69 23.29 5.47
CA MET A 1 7.80 21.87 5.86
C MET A 1 6.40 21.28 5.72
N THR A 2 6.14 20.48 4.70
CA THR A 2 4.78 20.02 4.39
C THR A 2 4.39 18.89 5.34
N THR A 3 3.38 19.09 6.18
CA THR A 3 2.81 18.03 7.01
C THR A 3 1.97 17.10 6.14
N LEU A 4 2.34 15.82 6.05
CA LEU A 4 1.60 14.82 5.26
C LEU A 4 0.20 14.50 5.83
N PHE A 5 -0.03 14.79 7.12
CA PHE A 5 -1.30 14.54 7.80
C PHE A 5 -1.66 15.75 8.68
N SER A 6 -2.93 16.16 8.67
CA SER A 6 -3.45 17.24 9.52
C SER A 6 -3.75 16.75 10.94
N ALA A 7 -3.89 17.67 11.90
CA ALA A 7 -4.36 17.32 13.26
C ALA A 7 -5.72 16.60 13.21
N GLU A 8 -6.63 17.10 12.38
CA GLU A 8 -7.96 16.51 12.16
C GLU A 8 -7.89 15.05 11.66
N PHE A 9 -6.86 14.68 10.87
CA PHE A 9 -6.68 13.29 10.47
C PHE A 9 -6.46 12.36 11.67
N PHE A 10 -5.67 12.80 12.65
CA PHE A 10 -5.40 12.00 13.84
C PHE A 10 -6.63 11.92 14.75
N ASP A 11 -7.38 13.01 14.88
CA ASP A 11 -8.62 13.04 15.66
C ASP A 11 -9.71 12.15 15.03
N ALA A 12 -9.91 12.26 13.71
CA ALA A 12 -10.90 11.47 12.98
C ALA A 12 -10.55 9.97 12.91
N ASN A 13 -9.26 9.61 13.01
CA ASN A 13 -8.80 8.23 12.95
C ASN A 13 -8.19 7.77 14.27
N LYS A 14 -8.69 8.27 15.41
CA LYS A 14 -8.18 7.88 16.74
C LYS A 14 -8.14 6.35 16.90
N GLY A 15 -6.98 5.81 17.28
CA GLY A 15 -6.74 4.37 17.41
C GLY A 15 -6.54 3.59 16.10
N THR A 16 -6.76 4.20 14.93
CA THR A 16 -6.60 3.55 13.61
C THR A 16 -5.74 4.33 12.63
N ALA A 17 -5.27 5.53 13.01
CA ALA A 17 -4.53 6.47 12.17
C ALA A 17 -3.31 5.82 11.50
N TYR A 18 -2.56 5.00 12.22
CA TYR A 18 -1.42 4.25 11.67
C TYR A 18 -1.84 3.37 10.50
N HIS A 19 -2.87 2.54 10.67
CA HIS A 19 -3.34 1.64 9.62
C HIS A 19 -3.92 2.40 8.42
N LYS A 20 -4.58 3.52 8.66
CA LYS A 20 -5.13 4.39 7.61
C LYS A 20 -4.02 5.05 6.79
N ALA A 21 -3.02 5.62 7.47
CA ALA A 21 -1.86 6.21 6.83
C ALA A 21 -1.06 5.17 6.05
N LEU A 22 -0.81 4.00 6.66
CA LEU A 22 -0.11 2.91 6.00
C LEU A 22 -0.87 2.44 4.75
N ALA A 23 -2.19 2.32 4.81
CA ALA A 23 -2.99 1.93 3.66
C ALA A 23 -2.95 2.97 2.53
N GLN A 24 -3.01 4.26 2.86
CA GLN A 24 -2.86 5.35 1.89
C GLN A 24 -1.49 5.35 1.21
N PHE A 25 -0.44 4.97 1.94
CA PHE A 25 0.91 4.85 1.41
C PHE A 25 1.11 3.58 0.57
N GLU A 26 0.64 2.43 1.06
CA GLU A 26 0.86 1.14 0.40
C GLU A 26 0.16 1.05 -0.95
N LYS A 27 -1.07 1.59 -1.08
CA LYS A 27 -1.85 1.49 -2.32
C LYS A 27 -1.12 2.06 -3.56
N PRO A 28 -0.59 3.30 -3.56
CA PRO A 28 0.16 3.83 -4.69
C PRO A 28 1.48 3.08 -4.94
N LEU A 29 2.19 2.66 -3.88
CA LEU A 29 3.42 1.87 -4.01
C LEU A 29 3.16 0.54 -4.75
N LEU A 30 2.15 -0.20 -4.31
CA LEU A 30 1.77 -1.49 -4.90
C LEU A 30 1.31 -1.33 -6.35
N LYS A 31 0.51 -0.30 -6.64
CA LYS A 31 0.03 0.01 -7.99
C LYS A 31 1.19 0.33 -8.94
N GLU A 32 2.11 1.18 -8.52
CA GLU A 32 3.25 1.60 -9.33
C GLU A 32 4.16 0.42 -9.68
N VAL A 33 4.50 -0.43 -8.71
CA VAL A 33 5.33 -1.60 -8.97
C VAL A 33 4.62 -2.60 -9.89
N LEU A 34 3.32 -2.82 -9.70
CA LEU A 34 2.57 -3.69 -10.62
C LEU A 34 2.59 -3.17 -12.06
N ILE A 35 2.44 -1.86 -12.26
CA ILE A 35 2.51 -1.24 -13.59
C ILE A 35 3.91 -1.47 -14.20
N ARG A 36 4.98 -1.21 -13.45
CA ARG A 36 6.36 -1.44 -13.88
C ARG A 36 6.65 -2.90 -14.22
N CYS A 37 6.00 -3.83 -13.54
CA CYS A 37 6.13 -5.26 -13.78
C CYS A 37 5.11 -5.81 -14.80
N HIS A 38 4.31 -4.96 -15.45
CA HIS A 38 3.24 -5.36 -16.37
C HIS A 38 2.29 -6.41 -15.76
N GLY A 39 1.95 -6.24 -14.48
CA GLY A 39 1.09 -7.17 -13.73
C GLY A 39 1.77 -8.45 -13.24
N ASN A 40 3.06 -8.67 -13.53
CA ASN A 40 3.79 -9.84 -13.03
C ASN A 40 4.03 -9.73 -11.51
N GLN A 41 3.20 -10.41 -10.73
CA GLN A 41 3.25 -10.38 -9.27
C GLN A 41 4.53 -10.99 -8.70
N THR A 42 5.16 -11.96 -9.36
CA THR A 42 6.42 -12.54 -8.88
C THR A 42 7.54 -11.51 -8.96
N LYS A 43 7.70 -10.85 -10.11
CA LYS A 43 8.68 -9.76 -10.28
C LYS A 43 8.38 -8.58 -9.35
N ALA A 44 7.11 -8.21 -9.21
CA ALA A 44 6.72 -7.14 -8.27
C ALA A 44 7.07 -7.48 -6.82
N ALA A 45 6.90 -8.75 -6.42
CA ALA A 45 7.25 -9.21 -5.08
C ALA A 45 8.77 -9.17 -4.84
N GLU A 46 9.56 -9.56 -5.84
CA GLU A 46 11.03 -9.46 -5.80
C GLU A 46 11.49 -8.00 -5.65
N ILE A 47 10.95 -7.07 -6.45
CA ILE A 47 11.29 -5.63 -6.36
C ILE A 47 10.94 -5.07 -4.97
N LEU A 48 9.79 -5.46 -4.42
CA LEU A 48 9.34 -4.99 -3.11
C LEU A 48 10.01 -5.73 -1.94
N GLY A 49 10.82 -6.77 -2.19
CA GLY A 49 11.41 -7.60 -1.15
C GLY A 49 10.36 -8.37 -0.33
N LEU A 50 9.21 -8.68 -0.93
CA LEU A 50 8.10 -9.39 -0.27
C LEU A 50 8.03 -10.84 -0.75
N ASN A 51 7.54 -11.72 0.13
CA ASN A 51 7.03 -13.00 -0.33
C ASN A 51 5.83 -12.78 -1.27
N ARG A 52 5.76 -13.50 -2.39
CA ARG A 52 4.68 -13.37 -3.39
C ARG A 52 3.28 -13.60 -2.79
N GLY A 53 3.14 -14.49 -1.82
CA GLY A 53 1.90 -14.69 -1.07
C GLY A 53 1.50 -13.47 -0.24
N THR A 54 2.48 -12.81 0.38
CA THR A 54 2.27 -11.55 1.11
C THR A 54 1.86 -10.43 0.18
N LEU A 55 2.54 -10.28 -0.97
CA LEU A 55 2.14 -9.32 -1.99
C LEU A 55 0.69 -9.56 -2.43
N ARG A 56 0.34 -10.80 -2.78
CA ARG A 56 -1.03 -11.14 -3.20
C ARG A 56 -2.08 -10.73 -2.16
N LYS A 57 -1.84 -11.03 -0.87
CA LYS A 57 -2.75 -10.62 0.22
C LYS A 57 -2.92 -9.09 0.29
N LYS A 58 -1.82 -8.34 0.16
CA LYS A 58 -1.86 -6.86 0.12
C LYS A 58 -2.62 -6.35 -1.11
N LEU A 59 -2.45 -6.96 -2.28
CA LEU A 59 -3.18 -6.58 -3.48
C LEU A 59 -4.69 -6.78 -3.31
N ILE A 60 -5.12 -7.90 -2.71
CA ILE A 60 -6.54 -8.14 -2.38
C ILE A 60 -7.04 -7.07 -1.40
N GLN A 61 -6.30 -6.82 -0.31
CA GLN A 61 -6.67 -5.82 0.70
C GLN A 61 -6.86 -4.42 0.12
N HIS A 62 -6.08 -4.06 -0.90
CA HIS A 62 -6.12 -2.74 -1.54
C HIS A 62 -7.01 -2.67 -2.79
N GLY A 63 -7.69 -3.76 -3.16
CA GLY A 63 -8.55 -3.82 -4.35
C GLY A 63 -7.76 -3.72 -5.67
N LEU A 64 -6.55 -4.29 -5.69
CA LEU A 64 -5.62 -4.31 -6.83
C LEU A 64 -5.42 -5.72 -7.40
N HIS A 65 -6.26 -6.68 -7.02
CA HIS A 65 -6.22 -8.07 -7.48
C HIS A 65 -7.48 -8.37 -8.30
N ASN A 66 -7.32 -8.41 -9.63
CA ASN A 66 -8.31 -8.89 -10.59
C ASN A 66 -7.85 -10.22 -11.19
#